data_AF-A0AAF6BU48-F1
#
_entry.id   AF-A0AAF6BU48-F1
#
_cell.length_a   1.000
_cell.length_b   1.000
_cell.length_c   1.000
_cell.angle_alpha   90.00
_cell.angle_beta   90.00
_cell.angle_gamma   90.00
#
_symmetry.space_group_name_H-M   'P 1'
#
loop_
_entity.id
_entity.type
_entity.pdbx_description
1 polymer ?
#
loop_
_entity_poly.entity_id
_entity_poly.type
_entity_poly.pdbx_seq_one_letter_code
_entity_poly.pdbx_strand_id
1 'polypeptide(L)'
;MCALRKLPGCTWGGLCSSLSQISQIQSRSHATGSGIFDLPGCRRVQFQVQGRVRGGDANSRSELISRIRGDGAKCRSWSLRSSCFAESSRLQVVGARGFGGRPAAAGAASSSMEGEGGLQEAKSSSAEEEDEFRGGRFCILLTGHASDYTQRLYGGYSQMFIKLLGDPRDMWDVFPVVEGVFPAEEDLGKYDGFVVTGSRHDAHGDDEWIVKLCALLQTLHERRTKMLGVCFGHQVLSRALGGRTGKAEVGWEVGVRNVQLTDAMFAKPYAAGAPPVIRIYESHRDQVKEIPPGGELLGFSERTGIEMYAVGDNILAIQGHPEFSEDVVRDIVDTRSSSGVLNDAETKTARDTLKEGPHDREILQRICKLFLKGRRV
;
A
#
# COMPACT_ATOMS: atom_id res chain seq x y z
N MET A 1 26.38 12.48 9.28
CA MET A 1 26.86 12.75 7.90
C MET A 1 27.61 11.51 7.42
N CYS A 2 27.00 10.69 6.55
CA CYS A 2 27.72 9.58 5.91
C CYS A 2 28.45 10.09 4.67
N ALA A 3 29.78 10.01 4.68
CA ALA A 3 30.60 10.24 3.48
C ALA A 3 30.89 8.88 2.83
N LEU A 4 30.36 8.64 1.64
CA LEU A 4 30.69 7.46 0.83
C LEU A 4 31.99 7.71 0.04
N ARG A 5 32.93 6.76 0.11
CA ARG A 5 34.15 6.75 -0.71
C ARG A 5 33.84 6.27 -2.14
N LYS A 6 34.57 6.84 -3.09
CA LYS A 6 34.54 6.55 -4.52
C LYS A 6 34.90 5.08 -4.77
N LEU A 7 34.05 4.30 -5.45
CA LEU A 7 34.42 2.97 -5.95
C LEU A 7 35.43 3.10 -7.11
N PRO A 8 36.44 2.22 -7.22
CA PRO A 8 37.41 2.27 -8.30
C PRO A 8 36.73 2.06 -9.66
N GLY A 9 37.02 2.91 -10.65
CA GLY A 9 36.50 2.79 -12.02
C GLY A 9 35.39 3.77 -12.42
N CYS A 10 34.75 4.47 -11.47
CA CYS A 10 33.71 5.45 -11.79
C CYS A 10 34.27 6.87 -11.99
N THR A 11 34.22 7.39 -13.22
CA THR A 11 34.48 8.81 -13.52
C THR A 11 33.19 9.62 -13.34
N TRP A 12 33.22 10.71 -12.55
CA TRP A 12 32.07 11.59 -12.30
C TRP A 12 31.43 12.18 -13.58
N GLY A 13 32.16 12.19 -14.70
CA GLY A 13 31.65 12.63 -16.01
C GLY A 13 30.47 11.80 -16.54
N GLY A 14 30.38 10.51 -16.19
CA GLY A 14 29.27 9.64 -16.63
C GLY A 14 27.95 9.85 -15.86
N LEU A 15 28.02 10.45 -14.67
CA LEU A 15 26.85 10.70 -13.81
C LEU A 15 25.97 11.86 -14.31
N CYS A 16 26.55 12.80 -15.06
CA CYS A 16 25.83 13.98 -15.57
C CYS A 16 25.23 13.79 -16.97
N SER A 17 25.77 12.86 -17.77
CA SER A 17 25.30 12.59 -19.14
C SER A 17 23.96 11.81 -19.19
N SER A 18 23.53 11.20 -18.09
CA SER A 18 22.28 10.41 -18.01
C SER A 18 21.14 11.11 -17.23
N LEU A 19 21.31 12.39 -16.86
CA LEU A 19 20.21 13.23 -16.36
C LEU A 19 19.29 13.64 -17.52
N SER A 20 18.52 12.69 -18.05
CA SER A 20 17.55 12.95 -19.12
C SER A 20 16.28 13.63 -18.63
N GLN A 21 16.00 13.67 -17.32
CA GLN A 21 14.81 14.33 -16.79
C GLN A 21 15.10 15.07 -15.47
N ILE A 22 15.23 16.40 -15.58
CA ILE A 22 14.97 17.30 -14.45
C ILE A 22 13.45 17.39 -14.35
N SER A 23 12.85 16.69 -13.39
CA SER A 23 11.39 16.59 -13.28
C SER A 23 10.77 17.81 -12.60
N GLN A 24 11.45 18.45 -11.64
CA GLN A 24 10.92 19.64 -10.96
C GLN A 24 12.02 20.63 -10.52
N ILE A 25 11.73 21.93 -10.69
CA ILE A 25 12.53 23.04 -10.17
C ILE A 25 11.71 23.66 -9.03
N GLN A 26 12.24 23.56 -7.81
CA GLN A 26 11.54 24.03 -6.61
C GLN A 26 11.79 25.53 -6.33
N SER A 27 12.89 26.10 -6.84
CA SER A 27 13.17 27.55 -6.82
C SER A 27 14.33 27.93 -7.76
N ARG A 28 14.60 29.24 -7.96
CA ARG A 28 15.71 29.76 -8.81
C ARG A 28 17.11 29.28 -8.42
N SER A 29 17.26 28.59 -7.29
CA SER A 29 18.52 28.05 -6.79
C SER A 29 18.48 26.56 -6.40
N HIS A 30 17.34 25.86 -6.54
CA HIS A 30 17.19 24.43 -6.17
C HIS A 30 16.53 23.60 -7.27
N ALA A 31 17.18 22.48 -7.63
CA ALA A 31 16.66 21.52 -8.61
C ALA A 31 16.62 20.11 -8.03
N THR A 32 15.60 19.34 -8.42
CA THR A 32 15.51 17.91 -8.15
C THR A 32 15.55 17.14 -9.47
N GLY A 33 16.30 16.03 -9.48
CA GLY A 33 16.44 15.17 -10.66
C GLY A 33 16.36 13.70 -10.28
N SER A 34 15.80 12.89 -11.15
CA SER A 34 15.76 11.44 -11.01
C SER A 34 16.38 10.78 -12.24
N GLY A 35 17.09 9.69 -12.02
CA GLY A 35 17.73 8.93 -13.09
C GLY A 35 17.67 7.43 -12.83
N ILE A 36 17.80 6.67 -13.91
CA ILE A 36 17.90 5.21 -13.90
C ILE A 36 19.28 4.86 -14.47
N PHE A 37 20.01 3.99 -13.78
CA PHE A 37 21.27 3.42 -14.30
C PHE A 37 21.15 1.91 -14.42
N ASP A 38 21.69 1.38 -15.51
CA ASP A 38 22.00 -0.03 -15.68
C ASP A 38 23.51 -0.21 -15.42
N LEU A 39 23.86 -0.95 -14.37
CA LEU A 39 25.24 -1.32 -14.06
C LEU A 39 25.49 -2.76 -14.55
N PRO A 40 26.63 -3.05 -15.21
CA PRO A 40 26.95 -4.43 -15.59
C PRO A 40 27.01 -5.33 -14.35
N GLY A 41 26.09 -6.29 -14.23
CA GLY A 41 26.03 -7.23 -13.11
C GLY A 41 25.18 -6.81 -11.90
N CYS A 42 24.45 -5.69 -11.95
CA CYS A 42 23.43 -5.33 -10.95
C CYS A 42 22.11 -4.97 -11.64
N ARG A 43 20.97 -5.41 -11.07
CA ARG A 43 19.63 -5.00 -11.57
C ARG A 43 19.38 -3.52 -11.25
N ARG A 44 18.62 -2.90 -12.15
CA ARG A 44 18.23 -1.49 -12.27
C ARG A 44 18.12 -0.72 -10.93
N VAL A 45 18.85 0.39 -10.83
CA VAL A 45 18.84 1.27 -9.64
C VAL A 45 18.24 2.63 -10.01
N GLN A 46 17.22 3.05 -9.27
CA GLN A 46 16.62 4.38 -9.37
C GLN A 46 17.13 5.27 -8.23
N PHE A 47 17.48 6.52 -8.53
CA PHE A 47 17.91 7.49 -7.52
C PHE A 47 17.25 8.85 -7.72
N GLN A 48 17.17 9.60 -6.61
CA GLN A 48 16.71 10.98 -6.58
C GLN A 48 17.81 11.88 -6.00
N VAL A 49 18.08 12.98 -6.69
CA VAL A 49 19.10 13.97 -6.34
C VAL A 49 18.43 15.29 -6.01
N GLN A 50 18.91 15.96 -4.96
CA GLN A 50 18.62 17.36 -4.69
C GLN A 50 19.94 18.15 -4.58
N GLY A 51 20.03 19.31 -5.24
CA GLY A 51 21.24 20.14 -5.21
C GLY A 51 20.96 21.64 -5.37
N ARG A 52 21.90 22.46 -4.88
CA ARG A 52 21.89 23.93 -4.97
C ARG A 52 22.91 24.41 -6.02
N VAL A 53 22.49 25.24 -6.95
CA VAL A 53 23.35 25.79 -8.03
C VAL A 53 24.15 27.00 -7.51
N ARG A 54 25.44 27.12 -7.86
CA ARG A 54 26.26 28.32 -7.53
C ARG A 54 26.04 29.43 -8.57
N GLY A 55 26.15 30.70 -8.13
CA GLY A 55 26.18 31.86 -9.03
C GLY A 55 24.95 32.79 -9.00
N GLY A 56 24.23 32.86 -7.87
CA GLY A 56 23.02 33.68 -7.75
C GLY A 56 21.80 33.06 -8.45
N ASP A 57 20.65 33.71 -8.29
CA ASP A 57 19.38 33.24 -8.86
C ASP A 57 19.43 33.23 -10.40
N ALA A 58 19.06 32.11 -11.01
CA ALA A 58 18.89 32.04 -12.47
C ALA A 58 17.65 32.84 -12.89
N ASN A 59 17.76 33.65 -13.94
CA ASN A 59 16.63 34.46 -14.43
C ASN A 59 15.67 33.66 -15.32
N SER A 60 16.07 32.47 -15.76
CA SER A 60 15.22 31.57 -16.55
C SER A 60 15.55 30.09 -16.35
N ARG A 61 14.58 29.22 -16.67
CA ARG A 61 14.72 27.75 -16.61
C ARG A 61 15.83 27.22 -17.53
N SER A 62 15.96 27.79 -18.72
CA SER A 62 16.99 27.43 -19.70
C SER A 62 18.39 27.79 -19.21
N GLU A 63 18.55 28.93 -18.55
CA GLU A 63 19.80 29.37 -17.94
C GLU A 63 20.24 28.44 -16.78
N LEU A 64 19.30 28.01 -15.94
CA LEU A 64 19.59 27.06 -14.86
C LEU A 64 20.08 25.70 -15.39
N ILE A 65 19.41 25.17 -16.43
CA ILE A 65 19.80 23.91 -17.08
C ILE A 65 21.17 24.03 -17.76
N SER A 66 21.44 25.17 -18.40
CA SER A 66 22.74 25.46 -19.01
C SER A 66 23.86 25.51 -17.96
N ARG A 67 23.65 26.17 -16.81
CA ARG A 67 24.63 26.22 -15.70
C ARG A 67 24.91 24.84 -15.10
N ILE A 68 23.89 24.00 -14.92
CA ILE A 68 24.05 22.62 -14.43
C ILE A 68 24.89 21.77 -15.41
N ARG A 69 24.75 22.00 -16.72
CA ARG A 69 25.47 21.26 -17.77
C ARG A 69 26.87 21.81 -18.07
N GLY A 70 27.06 23.13 -17.96
CA GLY A 70 28.27 23.83 -18.41
C GLY A 70 29.43 23.85 -17.42
N ASP A 71 29.15 23.82 -16.11
CA ASP A 71 30.19 24.10 -15.11
C ASP A 71 31.05 22.88 -14.71
N GLY A 72 30.71 21.67 -15.16
CA GLY A 72 31.45 20.44 -14.81
C GLY A 72 31.74 20.30 -13.30
N ALA A 73 30.91 20.91 -12.44
CA ALA A 73 31.39 21.40 -11.15
C ALA A 73 31.00 20.49 -9.98
N LYS A 74 32.04 19.95 -9.35
CA LYS A 74 32.41 20.25 -7.96
C LYS A 74 31.24 20.63 -7.03
N CYS A 75 30.33 19.69 -6.80
CA CYS A 75 29.26 19.87 -5.83
C CYS A 75 29.68 19.36 -4.45
N ARG A 76 29.73 20.23 -3.43
CA ARG A 76 30.23 19.90 -2.09
C ARG A 76 29.19 19.36 -1.09
N SER A 77 27.94 19.15 -1.47
CA SER A 77 27.00 18.44 -0.59
C SER A 77 25.83 17.88 -1.40
N TRP A 78 25.89 16.59 -1.71
CA TRP A 78 24.74 15.84 -2.22
C TRP A 78 24.32 14.90 -1.09
N SER A 79 23.05 14.93 -0.69
CA SER A 79 22.46 13.87 0.13
C SER A 79 21.84 12.86 -0.83
N LEU A 80 22.45 11.69 -0.99
CA LEU A 80 21.75 10.55 -1.57
C LEU A 80 20.73 10.04 -0.56
N ARG A 81 19.45 9.98 -0.93
CA ARG A 81 18.52 9.00 -0.36
C ARG A 81 18.54 7.81 -1.31
N SER A 82 19.24 6.74 -0.94
CA SER A 82 19.18 5.46 -1.64
C SER A 82 18.16 4.57 -0.94
N SER A 83 17.16 4.07 -1.66
CA SER A 83 16.50 2.81 -1.34
C SER A 83 17.26 1.71 -2.08
N CYS A 84 18.20 1.05 -1.41
CA CYS A 84 18.84 -0.16 -1.95
C CYS A 84 18.01 -1.39 -1.54
N PHE A 85 17.53 -2.16 -2.51
CA PHE A 85 17.13 -3.54 -2.30
C PHE A 85 18.37 -4.42 -2.46
N ALA A 86 18.71 -5.20 -1.43
CA ALA A 86 19.71 -6.25 -1.50
C ALA A 86 19.19 -7.50 -0.80
N GLU A 87 18.94 -8.57 -1.56
CA GLU A 87 18.70 -9.92 -1.01
C GLU A 87 20.04 -10.67 -0.89
N SER A 88 20.35 -11.03 0.36
CA SER A 88 21.34 -11.98 0.89
C SER A 88 22.70 -12.19 0.20
N SER A 89 23.78 -11.85 0.93
CA SER A 89 24.85 -12.75 1.39
C SER A 89 26.21 -12.01 1.47
N ARG A 90 26.74 -11.86 2.69
CA ARG A 90 28.10 -11.39 3.06
C ARG A 90 28.44 -9.91 2.77
N LEU A 91 28.14 -9.04 3.72
CA LEU A 91 28.90 -7.81 3.95
C LEU A 91 29.02 -7.57 5.46
N GLN A 92 30.23 -7.72 6.00
CA GLN A 92 30.55 -7.38 7.38
C GLN A 92 30.60 -5.86 7.55
N VAL A 93 29.87 -5.36 8.56
CA VAL A 93 30.04 -3.99 9.07
C VAL A 93 31.27 -3.98 9.97
N VAL A 94 32.37 -3.37 9.53
CA VAL A 94 33.54 -3.11 10.38
C VAL A 94 33.33 -1.74 11.07
N GLY A 95 33.05 -1.78 12.37
CA GLY A 95 32.98 -0.58 13.22
C GLY A 95 34.35 0.07 13.40
N ALA A 96 34.40 1.39 13.25
CA ALA A 96 35.59 2.19 13.47
C ALA A 96 35.98 2.22 14.96
N ARG A 97 37.27 1.94 15.25
CA ARG A 97 37.89 2.11 16.58
C ARG A 97 38.02 3.59 16.93
N GLY A 98 37.66 3.94 18.16
CA GLY A 98 38.08 5.17 18.86
C GLY A 98 38.78 4.78 20.17
N PHE A 99 39.97 5.33 20.38
CA PHE A 99 40.88 5.09 21.50
C PHE A 99 40.38 5.68 22.84
N GLY A 100 40.70 4.98 23.94
CA GLY A 100 41.11 5.61 25.21
C GLY A 100 40.17 5.47 26.40
N GLY A 101 40.60 4.70 27.42
CA GLY A 101 40.16 4.86 28.81
C GLY A 101 39.69 3.58 29.54
N ARG A 102 40.62 2.88 30.19
CA ARG A 102 40.42 2.02 31.38
C ARG A 102 41.33 2.61 32.50
N PRO A 103 41.20 2.28 33.80
CA PRO A 103 40.51 1.13 34.41
C PRO A 103 39.61 1.54 35.62
N ALA A 104 38.82 0.66 36.24
CA ALA A 104 39.25 -0.17 37.38
C ALA A 104 38.20 -1.23 37.74
N ALA A 105 38.71 -2.35 38.29
CA ALA A 105 37.99 -3.53 38.72
C ALA A 105 37.89 -3.58 40.26
N ALA A 106 36.84 -4.25 40.76
CA ALA A 106 36.71 -4.92 42.05
C ALA A 106 35.33 -5.63 42.03
N GLY A 107 35.05 -6.83 42.53
CA GLY A 107 35.72 -7.85 43.33
C GLY A 107 34.58 -8.81 43.75
N ALA A 108 34.60 -10.07 43.34
CA ALA A 108 34.72 -11.26 44.20
C ALA A 108 33.87 -11.30 45.50
N ALA A 109 32.93 -12.25 45.57
CA ALA A 109 32.56 -13.13 46.71
C ALA A 109 31.36 -13.99 46.24
N SER A 110 31.37 -15.32 46.11
CA SER A 110 31.66 -16.45 47.01
C SER A 110 30.78 -16.50 48.27
N SER A 111 29.73 -17.33 48.25
CA SER A 111 29.47 -18.29 49.33
C SER A 111 28.52 -19.39 48.88
N SER A 112 29.04 -20.60 49.01
CA SER A 112 28.40 -21.91 49.07
C SER A 112 27.24 -21.99 50.07
N MET A 113 26.20 -22.76 49.74
CA MET A 113 25.60 -23.70 50.70
C MET A 113 24.85 -24.81 49.97
N GLU A 114 25.16 -26.03 50.40
CA GLU A 114 24.64 -27.31 49.94
C GLU A 114 23.18 -27.49 50.36
N GLY A 115 22.43 -28.21 49.53
CA GLY A 115 21.05 -28.61 49.82
C GLY A 115 20.66 -29.73 48.90
N GLU A 116 20.94 -30.96 49.32
CA GLU A 116 20.45 -32.19 48.70
C GLU A 116 18.92 -32.22 48.72
N GLY A 117 18.32 -32.45 47.56
CA GLY A 117 16.89 -32.65 47.40
C GLY A 117 16.64 -33.27 46.04
N GLY A 118 16.59 -34.60 46.01
CA GLY A 118 16.29 -35.36 44.80
C GLY A 118 14.95 -34.95 44.21
N LEU A 119 15.00 -34.33 43.03
CA LEU A 119 13.85 -34.13 42.17
C LEU A 119 13.96 -35.10 40.99
N GLN A 120 12.91 -35.89 40.83
CA GLN A 120 12.66 -36.75 39.70
C GLN A 120 12.91 -36.00 38.39
N GLU A 121 13.65 -36.62 37.47
CA GLU A 121 13.80 -36.18 36.09
C GLU A 121 12.44 -36.17 35.39
N ALA A 122 11.70 -35.08 35.54
CA ALA A 122 10.76 -34.66 34.53
C ALA A 122 11.61 -34.16 33.36
N LYS A 123 11.69 -34.95 32.29
CA LYS A 123 12.10 -34.46 30.97
C LYS A 123 11.12 -33.35 30.60
N SER A 124 11.47 -32.10 30.94
CA SER A 124 10.85 -30.94 30.33
C SER A 124 11.29 -30.95 28.87
N SER A 125 10.45 -31.50 28.01
CA SER A 125 10.45 -31.13 26.61
C SER A 125 10.00 -29.66 26.54
N SER A 126 10.90 -28.75 26.90
CA SER A 126 10.84 -27.35 26.53
C SER A 126 11.17 -27.26 25.03
N ALA A 127 10.33 -27.88 24.21
CA ALA A 127 9.86 -27.21 23.03
C ALA A 127 8.78 -26.27 23.57
N GLU A 128 9.22 -25.21 24.26
CA GLU A 128 8.38 -24.04 24.39
C GLU A 128 8.02 -23.67 22.96
N GLU A 129 6.72 -23.73 22.69
CA GLU A 129 6.13 -23.21 21.47
C GLU A 129 6.55 -21.75 21.35
N GLU A 130 7.68 -21.52 20.69
CA GLU A 130 7.90 -20.32 19.91
C GLU A 130 6.88 -20.36 18.76
N ASP A 131 5.58 -20.22 19.07
CA ASP A 131 4.63 -19.57 18.15
C ASP A 131 4.99 -18.09 18.14
N GLU A 132 6.22 -17.82 17.69
CA GLU A 132 6.75 -16.51 17.42
C GLU A 132 5.98 -16.04 16.19
N PHE A 133 4.79 -15.49 16.42
CA PHE A 133 3.83 -14.98 15.44
C PHE A 133 4.56 -14.29 14.27
N ARG A 134 4.90 -15.06 13.23
CA ARG A 134 5.55 -14.53 12.04
C ARG A 134 4.53 -13.59 11.41
N GLY A 135 4.94 -12.34 11.17
CA GLY A 135 4.08 -11.41 10.45
C GLY A 135 3.73 -11.97 9.09
N GLY A 136 2.52 -11.67 8.63
CA GLY A 136 2.05 -12.17 7.34
C GLY A 136 2.73 -11.43 6.18
N ARG A 137 2.75 -12.06 5.00
CA ARG A 137 3.16 -11.41 3.77
C ARG A 137 1.94 -11.14 2.90
N PHE A 138 1.67 -9.88 2.62
CA PHE A 138 0.49 -9.45 1.89
C PHE A 138 0.89 -8.70 0.61
N CYS A 139 0.00 -8.72 -0.37
CA CYS A 139 0.19 -8.06 -1.64
C CYS A 139 -0.91 -7.04 -1.91
N ILE A 140 -0.54 -5.84 -2.37
CA ILE A 140 -1.47 -4.84 -2.88
C ILE A 140 -1.35 -4.79 -4.40
N LEU A 141 -2.44 -5.13 -5.09
CA LEU A 141 -2.62 -4.91 -6.51
C LEU A 141 -3.19 -3.50 -6.69
N LEU A 142 -2.32 -2.54 -6.99
CA LEU A 142 -2.65 -1.13 -7.13
C LEU A 142 -3.22 -0.85 -8.53
N THR A 143 -4.51 -0.56 -8.59
CA THR A 143 -5.32 -0.44 -9.81
C THR A 143 -5.54 1.00 -10.27
N GLY A 144 -4.96 1.99 -9.58
CA GLY A 144 -5.13 3.39 -9.91
C GLY A 144 -4.13 4.30 -9.23
N HIS A 145 -4.07 5.54 -9.72
CA HIS A 145 -3.21 6.58 -9.18
C HIS A 145 -3.97 7.46 -8.18
N ALA A 146 -3.32 7.79 -7.08
CA ALA A 146 -3.84 8.72 -6.09
C ALA A 146 -3.87 10.17 -6.63
N SER A 147 -4.80 10.98 -6.11
CA SER A 147 -4.76 12.44 -6.31
C SER A 147 -3.49 13.03 -5.68
N ASP A 148 -3.07 14.22 -6.13
CA ASP A 148 -1.94 14.94 -5.52
C ASP A 148 -2.15 15.18 -4.02
N TYR A 149 -3.40 15.38 -3.60
CA TYR A 149 -3.76 15.50 -2.19
C TYR A 149 -3.46 14.20 -1.44
N THR A 150 -4.03 13.09 -1.90
CA THR A 150 -3.86 11.76 -1.28
C THR A 150 -2.39 11.32 -1.31
N GLN A 151 -1.67 11.58 -2.40
CA GLN A 151 -0.26 11.27 -2.52
C GLN A 151 0.60 12.04 -1.50
N ARG A 152 0.31 13.33 -1.30
CA ARG A 152 1.09 14.17 -0.38
C ARG A 152 0.83 13.87 1.10
N LEU A 153 -0.42 13.65 1.48
CA LEU A 153 -0.78 13.49 2.90
C LEU A 153 -0.69 12.05 3.38
N TYR A 154 -0.98 11.08 2.50
CA TYR A 154 -1.08 9.67 2.88
C TYR A 154 -0.04 8.78 2.20
N GLY A 155 0.74 9.30 1.24
CA GLY A 155 1.69 8.49 0.48
C GLY A 155 1.05 7.65 -0.63
N GLY A 156 -0.22 7.91 -0.96
CA GLY A 156 -0.99 7.19 -1.97
C GLY A 156 -1.86 6.06 -1.39
N TYR A 157 -2.68 5.43 -2.24
CA TYR A 157 -3.66 4.43 -1.81
C TYR A 157 -3.03 3.19 -1.15
N SER A 158 -1.87 2.73 -1.64
CA SER A 158 -1.18 1.58 -1.05
C SER A 158 -0.83 1.82 0.43
N GLN A 159 -0.34 3.02 0.76
CA GLN A 159 -0.01 3.38 2.14
C GLN A 159 -1.26 3.52 3.02
N MET A 160 -2.39 3.96 2.47
CA MET A 160 -3.67 3.97 3.20
C MET A 160 -4.10 2.55 3.59
N PHE A 161 -3.99 1.58 2.68
CA PHE A 161 -4.28 0.17 2.98
C PHE A 161 -3.28 -0.43 3.97
N ILE A 162 -1.99 -0.16 3.83
CA ILE A 162 -0.97 -0.64 4.78
C ILE A 162 -1.26 -0.08 6.18
N LYS A 163 -1.62 1.21 6.30
CA LYS A 163 -2.00 1.82 7.58
C LYS A 163 -3.29 1.23 8.16
N LEU A 164 -4.27 0.93 7.32
CA LEU A 164 -5.54 0.33 7.73
C LEU A 164 -5.36 -1.11 8.22
N LEU A 165 -4.61 -1.93 7.49
CA LEU A 165 -4.62 -3.38 7.65
C LEU A 165 -3.34 -3.94 8.29
N GLY A 166 -2.21 -3.24 8.16
CA GLY A 166 -0.90 -3.72 8.57
C GLY A 166 -0.75 -3.88 10.09
N ASP A 167 0.09 -4.84 10.47
CA ASP A 167 0.71 -4.97 11.78
C ASP A 167 2.23 -4.76 11.67
N PRO A 168 2.94 -4.41 12.75
CA PRO A 168 4.37 -4.07 12.69
C PRO A 168 5.29 -5.15 12.11
N ARG A 169 4.88 -6.43 12.14
CA ARG A 169 5.67 -7.55 11.62
C ARG A 169 5.32 -7.93 10.18
N ASP A 170 4.26 -7.37 9.62
CA ASP A 170 3.82 -7.74 8.28
C ASP A 170 4.75 -7.18 7.21
N MET A 171 4.85 -7.94 6.13
CA MET A 171 5.49 -7.50 4.89
C MET A 171 4.42 -7.21 3.84
N TRP A 172 4.55 -6.07 3.17
CA TRP A 172 3.61 -5.62 2.14
C TRP A 172 4.35 -5.33 0.85
N ASP A 173 4.08 -6.13 -0.18
CA ASP A 173 4.55 -5.86 -1.53
C ASP A 173 3.46 -5.14 -2.33
N VAL A 174 3.84 -4.18 -3.18
CA VAL A 174 2.89 -3.37 -3.97
C VAL A 174 3.22 -3.52 -5.44
N PHE A 175 2.22 -3.94 -6.22
CA PHE A 175 2.33 -4.10 -7.67
C PHE A 175 1.38 -3.11 -8.36
N PRO A 176 1.90 -2.10 -9.09
CA PRO A 176 1.08 -1.20 -9.88
C PRO A 176 0.57 -1.92 -11.13
N VAL A 177 -0.47 -2.74 -10.95
CA VAL A 177 -1.08 -3.52 -12.03
C VAL A 177 -1.67 -2.62 -13.12
N VAL A 178 -2.11 -1.41 -12.76
CA VAL A 178 -2.55 -0.37 -13.72
C VAL A 178 -1.43 0.05 -14.69
N GLU A 179 -0.16 -0.13 -14.29
CA GLU A 179 1.02 0.14 -15.12
C GLU A 179 1.55 -1.14 -15.82
N GLY A 180 0.79 -2.25 -15.77
CA GLY A 180 1.21 -3.52 -16.36
C GLY A 180 2.21 -4.32 -15.52
N VAL A 181 2.49 -3.89 -14.28
CA VAL A 181 3.44 -4.57 -13.38
C VAL A 181 2.66 -5.51 -12.46
N PHE A 182 2.87 -6.82 -12.62
CA PHE A 182 2.18 -7.89 -11.89
C PHE A 182 3.18 -8.73 -11.09
N PRO A 183 2.75 -9.38 -10.00
CA PRO A 183 3.55 -10.41 -9.35
C PRO A 183 3.81 -11.57 -10.31
N ALA A 184 4.98 -12.19 -10.17
CA ALA A 184 5.31 -13.41 -10.90
C ALA A 184 4.43 -14.57 -10.40
N GLU A 185 4.05 -15.49 -11.29
CA GLU A 185 3.10 -16.56 -10.97
C GLU A 185 3.67 -17.52 -9.90
N GLU A 186 4.97 -17.79 -9.98
CA GLU A 186 5.74 -18.58 -9.03
C GLU A 186 5.79 -17.96 -7.62
N ASP A 187 5.60 -16.65 -7.52
CA ASP A 187 5.65 -15.90 -6.27
C ASP A 187 4.28 -15.80 -5.58
N LEU A 188 3.18 -16.12 -6.26
CA LEU A 188 1.83 -15.97 -5.71
C LEU A 188 1.62 -16.77 -4.42
N GLY A 189 2.26 -17.94 -4.31
CA GLY A 189 2.19 -18.79 -3.12
C GLY A 189 2.91 -18.25 -1.89
N LYS A 190 3.67 -17.15 -2.03
CA LYS A 190 4.39 -16.49 -0.93
C LYS A 190 3.50 -15.55 -0.11
N TYR A 191 2.31 -15.22 -0.61
CA TYR A 191 1.41 -14.25 0.02
C TYR A 191 0.25 -14.93 0.73
N ASP A 192 -0.01 -14.49 1.96
CA ASP A 192 -1.14 -14.94 2.76
C ASP A 192 -2.46 -14.34 2.28
N GLY A 193 -2.41 -13.14 1.68
CA GLY A 193 -3.56 -12.47 1.11
C GLY A 193 -3.23 -11.31 0.19
N PHE A 194 -4.22 -10.92 -0.60
CA PHE A 194 -4.14 -9.86 -1.60
C PHE A 194 -5.21 -8.80 -1.33
N VAL A 195 -4.88 -7.55 -1.63
CA VAL A 195 -5.81 -6.42 -1.65
C VAL A 195 -5.86 -5.86 -3.07
N VAL A 196 -7.05 -5.76 -3.64
CA VAL A 196 -7.29 -5.13 -4.95
C VAL A 196 -7.91 -3.76 -4.71
N THR A 197 -7.19 -2.70 -5.05
CA THR A 197 -7.59 -1.34 -4.69
C THR A 197 -8.73 -0.80 -5.57
N GLY A 198 -9.29 0.33 -5.16
CA GLY A 198 -10.17 1.15 -6.00
C GLY A 198 -9.41 1.78 -7.19
N SER A 199 -10.18 2.19 -8.20
CA SER A 199 -9.67 2.84 -9.41
C SER A 199 -10.70 3.81 -9.99
N ARG A 200 -10.23 4.70 -10.86
CA ARG A 200 -11.08 5.54 -11.72
C ARG A 200 -11.42 4.88 -13.06
N HIS A 201 -10.82 3.72 -13.35
CA HIS A 201 -11.04 2.96 -14.57
C HIS A 201 -12.32 2.13 -14.46
N ASP A 202 -12.90 1.78 -15.60
CA ASP A 202 -14.11 0.96 -15.67
C ASP A 202 -13.73 -0.53 -15.49
N ALA A 203 -14.20 -1.17 -14.42
CA ALA A 203 -13.86 -2.58 -14.12
C ALA A 203 -14.32 -3.58 -15.19
N HIS A 204 -15.26 -3.15 -16.02
CA HIS A 204 -15.82 -3.90 -17.14
C HIS A 204 -15.17 -3.54 -18.50
N GLY A 205 -14.16 -2.68 -18.52
CA GLY A 205 -13.39 -2.34 -19.71
C GLY A 205 -12.35 -3.41 -20.09
N ASP A 206 -11.95 -3.43 -21.36
CA ASP A 206 -11.04 -4.45 -21.91
C ASP A 206 -9.58 -3.98 -22.05
N ASP A 207 -9.17 -2.98 -21.26
CA ASP A 207 -7.75 -2.61 -21.15
C ASP A 207 -6.91 -3.85 -20.81
N GLU A 208 -5.76 -4.04 -21.47
CA GLU A 208 -4.96 -5.27 -21.37
C GLU A 208 -4.63 -5.65 -19.91
N TRP A 209 -4.35 -4.65 -19.08
CA TRP A 209 -4.04 -4.87 -17.66
C TRP A 209 -5.27 -5.33 -16.85
N ILE A 210 -6.49 -4.93 -17.22
CA ILE A 210 -7.73 -5.36 -16.56
C ILE A 210 -8.01 -6.82 -16.91
N VAL A 211 -7.88 -7.20 -18.19
CA VAL A 211 -8.04 -8.59 -18.63
C VAL A 211 -7.02 -9.49 -17.93
N LYS A 212 -5.75 -9.05 -17.87
CA LYS A 212 -4.69 -9.76 -17.14
C LYS A 212 -4.97 -9.84 -15.63
N LEU A 213 -5.52 -8.78 -15.04
CA LEU A 213 -5.94 -8.78 -13.63
C LEU A 213 -7.05 -9.80 -13.40
N CYS A 214 -8.07 -9.87 -14.25
CA CYS A 214 -9.12 -10.89 -14.13
C CYS A 214 -8.55 -12.31 -14.14
N ALA A 215 -7.61 -12.62 -15.04
CA ALA A 215 -6.95 -13.92 -15.08
C ALA A 215 -6.17 -14.21 -13.78
N LEU A 216 -5.42 -13.25 -13.25
CA LEU A 216 -4.73 -13.39 -11.97
C LEU A 216 -5.71 -13.66 -10.81
N LEU A 217 -6.83 -12.94 -10.76
CA LEU A 217 -7.84 -13.10 -9.71
C LEU A 217 -8.52 -14.48 -9.76
N GLN A 218 -8.74 -15.02 -10.97
CA GLN A 218 -9.22 -16.40 -11.15
C GLN A 218 -8.20 -17.41 -10.58
N THR A 219 -6.91 -17.27 -10.92
CA THR A 219 -5.85 -18.13 -10.38
C THR A 219 -5.75 -18.06 -8.85
N LEU A 220 -5.87 -16.86 -8.27
CA LEU A 220 -5.86 -16.69 -6.82
C LEU A 220 -7.11 -17.31 -6.16
N HIS A 221 -8.27 -17.22 -6.81
CA HIS A 221 -9.50 -17.84 -6.34
C HIS A 221 -9.40 -19.37 -6.33
N GLU A 222 -8.89 -19.99 -7.41
CA GLU A 222 -8.64 -21.43 -7.50
C GLU A 222 -7.69 -21.93 -6.41
N ARG A 223 -6.68 -21.14 -6.06
CA ARG A 223 -5.73 -21.41 -4.96
C ARG A 223 -6.32 -21.15 -3.56
N ARG A 224 -7.57 -20.69 -3.48
CA ARG A 224 -8.25 -20.27 -2.24
C ARG A 224 -7.46 -19.22 -1.45
N THR A 225 -6.76 -18.34 -2.15
CA THR A 225 -6.01 -17.24 -1.52
C THR A 225 -6.97 -16.14 -1.09
N LYS A 226 -6.74 -15.57 0.09
CA LYS A 226 -7.55 -14.46 0.63
C LYS A 226 -7.42 -13.25 -0.27
N MET A 227 -8.54 -12.68 -0.70
CA MET A 227 -8.60 -11.47 -1.52
C MET A 227 -9.63 -10.51 -0.96
N LEU A 228 -9.17 -9.29 -0.66
CA LEU A 228 -10.02 -8.16 -0.32
C LEU A 228 -10.13 -7.22 -1.53
N GLY A 229 -11.32 -7.05 -2.09
CA GLY A 229 -11.57 -6.09 -3.16
C GLY A 229 -12.30 -4.86 -2.67
N VAL A 230 -11.82 -3.67 -3.04
CA VAL A 230 -12.43 -2.39 -2.65
C VAL A 230 -12.81 -1.57 -3.89
N CYS A 231 -14.06 -1.10 -3.97
CA CYS A 231 -14.60 -0.29 -5.07
C CYS A 231 -14.37 -0.96 -6.45
N PHE A 232 -13.47 -0.46 -7.29
CA PHE A 232 -13.04 -1.17 -8.52
C PHE A 232 -12.62 -2.61 -8.23
N GLY A 233 -11.89 -2.86 -7.13
CA GLY A 233 -11.49 -4.20 -6.70
C GLY A 233 -12.69 -5.12 -6.43
N HIS A 234 -13.75 -4.59 -5.82
CA HIS A 234 -15.01 -5.31 -5.60
C HIS A 234 -15.69 -5.68 -6.92
N GLN A 235 -15.65 -4.77 -7.90
CA GLN A 235 -16.25 -4.95 -9.22
C GLN A 235 -15.45 -5.94 -10.09
N VAL A 236 -14.13 -5.76 -10.19
CA VAL A 236 -13.28 -6.60 -11.04
C VAL A 236 -13.19 -8.03 -10.50
N LEU A 237 -13.26 -8.24 -9.18
CA LEU A 237 -13.43 -9.57 -8.59
C LEU A 237 -14.75 -10.21 -9.03
N SER A 238 -15.84 -9.45 -9.04
CA SER A 238 -17.13 -9.97 -9.46
C SER A 238 -17.06 -10.41 -10.93
N ARG A 239 -16.55 -9.54 -11.80
CA ARG A 239 -16.33 -9.83 -13.22
C ARG A 239 -15.45 -11.07 -13.43
N ALA A 240 -14.31 -11.13 -12.74
CA ALA A 240 -13.35 -12.23 -12.90
C ALA A 240 -13.97 -13.59 -12.58
N LEU A 241 -14.95 -13.63 -11.67
CA LEU A 241 -15.58 -14.86 -11.19
C LEU A 241 -16.94 -15.14 -11.83
N GLY A 242 -17.30 -14.41 -12.89
CA GLY A 242 -18.53 -14.63 -13.65
C GLY A 242 -19.76 -13.90 -13.13
N GLY A 243 -19.60 -12.95 -12.20
CA GLY A 243 -20.63 -11.97 -11.86
C GLY A 243 -20.74 -10.86 -12.91
N ARG A 244 -21.72 -9.96 -12.74
CA ARG A 244 -21.96 -8.83 -13.66
C ARG A 244 -21.73 -7.50 -12.96
N THR A 245 -21.06 -6.59 -13.65
CA THR A 245 -20.84 -5.20 -13.24
C THR A 245 -21.33 -4.25 -14.31
N GLY A 246 -21.62 -3.02 -13.92
CA GLY A 246 -21.98 -1.97 -14.87
C GLY A 246 -22.38 -0.68 -14.16
N LYS A 247 -22.75 0.32 -14.96
CA LYS A 247 -23.13 1.64 -14.45
C LYS A 247 -24.30 1.57 -13.47
N ALA A 248 -24.21 2.35 -12.42
CA ALA A 248 -25.31 2.61 -11.51
C ALA A 248 -26.40 3.41 -12.24
N GLU A 249 -27.66 3.03 -12.03
CA GLU A 249 -28.81 3.71 -12.64
C GLU A 249 -29.09 5.05 -11.95
N VAL A 250 -28.66 5.17 -10.70
CA VAL A 250 -28.90 6.31 -9.81
C VAL A 250 -27.86 7.43 -9.92
N GLY A 251 -26.91 7.32 -10.86
CA GLY A 251 -25.82 8.27 -11.05
C GLY A 251 -24.64 8.05 -10.10
N TRP A 252 -23.92 9.13 -9.76
CA TRP A 252 -22.81 9.02 -8.82
C TRP A 252 -23.26 8.82 -7.38
N GLU A 253 -22.53 7.97 -6.67
CA GLU A 253 -22.61 7.81 -5.23
C GLU A 253 -21.27 8.24 -4.62
N VAL A 254 -21.28 9.41 -3.99
CA VAL A 254 -20.12 9.97 -3.29
C VAL A 254 -20.58 10.49 -1.94
N GLY A 255 -19.80 10.23 -0.88
CA GLY A 255 -20.12 10.69 0.48
C GLY A 255 -20.18 9.55 1.47
N VAL A 256 -21.13 9.61 2.41
CA VAL A 256 -21.37 8.56 3.43
C VAL A 256 -22.69 7.86 3.14
N ARG A 257 -22.71 6.54 3.26
CA ARG A 257 -23.92 5.73 3.08
C ARG A 257 -24.09 4.73 4.21
N ASN A 258 -25.35 4.49 4.55
CA ASN A 258 -25.77 3.43 5.45
C ASN A 258 -25.91 2.14 4.65
N VAL A 259 -25.18 1.11 5.06
CA VAL A 259 -25.21 -0.23 4.50
C VAL A 259 -25.82 -1.16 5.53
N GLN A 260 -26.94 -1.80 5.17
CA GLN A 260 -27.58 -2.84 5.97
C GLN A 260 -26.80 -4.15 5.82
N LEU A 261 -26.35 -4.73 6.93
CA LEU A 261 -25.68 -6.03 6.94
C LEU A 261 -26.71 -7.16 6.97
N THR A 262 -26.43 -8.24 6.25
CA THR A 262 -27.31 -9.42 6.16
C THR A 262 -26.98 -10.46 7.24
N ASP A 263 -27.87 -11.44 7.42
CA ASP A 263 -27.60 -12.61 8.28
C ASP A 263 -26.35 -13.39 7.83
N ALA A 264 -26.09 -13.43 6.51
CA ALA A 264 -24.89 -14.05 5.96
C ALA A 264 -23.60 -13.35 6.44
N MET A 265 -23.63 -12.02 6.61
CA MET A 265 -22.53 -11.29 7.22
C MET A 265 -22.36 -11.66 8.68
N PHE A 266 -23.44 -11.75 9.46
CA PHE A 266 -23.36 -12.11 10.88
C PHE A 266 -22.91 -13.55 11.13
N ALA A 267 -23.08 -14.45 10.17
CA ALA A 267 -22.52 -15.80 10.22
C ALA A 267 -20.98 -15.82 10.05
N LYS A 268 -20.35 -14.72 9.61
CA LYS A 268 -18.91 -14.67 9.40
C LYS A 268 -18.15 -14.38 10.71
N PRO A 269 -17.10 -15.16 11.04
CA PRO A 269 -16.30 -14.93 12.24
C PRO A 269 -15.69 -13.52 12.31
N TYR A 270 -15.31 -12.95 11.16
CA TYR A 270 -14.74 -11.61 11.07
C TYR A 270 -15.76 -10.48 11.26
N ALA A 271 -17.06 -10.77 11.31
CA ALA A 271 -18.14 -9.82 11.55
C ALA A 271 -18.58 -9.75 13.02
N ALA A 272 -17.95 -10.53 13.92
CA ALA A 272 -18.32 -10.58 15.33
C ALA A 272 -18.37 -9.17 15.96
N GLY A 273 -19.54 -8.79 16.50
CA GLY A 273 -19.78 -7.49 17.10
C GLY A 273 -19.93 -6.33 16.11
N ALA A 274 -20.22 -6.59 14.83
CA ALA A 274 -20.65 -5.56 13.90
C ALA A 274 -22.12 -5.18 14.18
N PRO A 275 -22.51 -3.90 14.03
CA PRO A 275 -23.92 -3.48 14.10
C PRO A 275 -24.68 -3.89 12.83
N PRO A 276 -26.03 -3.92 12.86
CA PRO A 276 -26.86 -4.23 11.68
C PRO A 276 -26.80 -3.20 10.56
N VAL A 277 -26.35 -1.99 10.86
CA VAL A 277 -26.13 -0.95 9.87
C VAL A 277 -24.75 -0.35 10.12
N ILE A 278 -23.94 -0.27 9.07
CA ILE A 278 -22.65 0.40 9.10
C ILE A 278 -22.63 1.58 8.13
N ARG A 279 -21.84 2.60 8.46
CA ARG A 279 -21.67 3.81 7.68
C ARG A 279 -20.35 3.77 6.94
N ILE A 280 -20.41 3.74 5.61
CA ILE A 280 -19.23 3.57 4.76
C ILE A 280 -19.05 4.82 3.88
N TYR A 281 -17.80 5.16 3.58
CA TYR A 281 -17.50 6.13 2.54
C TYR A 281 -17.65 5.53 1.15
N GLU A 282 -18.29 6.25 0.25
CA GLU A 282 -18.49 5.82 -1.14
C GLU A 282 -17.97 6.85 -2.13
N SER A 283 -17.56 6.34 -3.29
CA SER A 283 -17.03 7.12 -4.40
C SER A 283 -17.08 6.27 -5.68
N HIS A 284 -18.26 6.07 -6.24
CA HIS A 284 -18.43 5.21 -7.42
C HIS A 284 -19.58 5.66 -8.32
N ARG A 285 -19.55 5.15 -9.56
CA ARG A 285 -20.63 5.29 -10.56
C ARG A 285 -20.97 3.95 -11.21
N ASP A 286 -20.23 2.91 -10.85
CA ASP A 286 -20.38 1.55 -11.31
C ASP A 286 -20.65 0.68 -10.08
N GLN A 287 -21.43 -0.36 -10.27
CA GLN A 287 -21.82 -1.29 -9.21
C GLN A 287 -21.78 -2.72 -9.72
N VAL A 288 -21.66 -3.66 -8.79
CA VAL A 288 -22.01 -5.05 -9.09
C VAL A 288 -23.53 -5.14 -9.25
N LYS A 289 -23.96 -5.75 -10.35
CA LYS A 289 -25.36 -6.01 -10.69
C LYS A 289 -25.75 -7.45 -10.35
N GLU A 290 -24.80 -8.38 -10.44
CA GLU A 290 -24.97 -9.76 -10.02
C GLU A 290 -23.72 -10.25 -9.29
N ILE A 291 -23.94 -10.87 -8.13
CA ILE A 291 -22.89 -11.55 -7.37
C ILE A 291 -22.40 -12.76 -8.17
N PRO A 292 -21.09 -13.07 -8.15
CA PRO A 292 -20.57 -14.29 -8.76
C PRO A 292 -21.25 -15.57 -8.26
N PRO A 293 -21.28 -16.64 -9.07
CA PRO A 293 -21.72 -17.95 -8.62
C PRO A 293 -21.03 -18.38 -7.31
N GLY A 294 -21.81 -18.90 -6.36
CA GLY A 294 -21.32 -19.29 -5.04
C GLY A 294 -21.02 -18.12 -4.09
N GLY A 295 -21.37 -16.89 -4.46
CA GLY A 295 -21.26 -15.74 -3.60
C GLY A 295 -22.47 -15.50 -2.70
N GLU A 296 -22.24 -14.80 -1.59
CA GLU A 296 -23.22 -14.43 -0.59
C GLU A 296 -23.30 -12.90 -0.47
N LEU A 297 -24.52 -12.35 -0.48
CA LEU A 297 -24.74 -10.94 -0.20
C LEU A 297 -24.51 -10.69 1.30
N LEU A 298 -23.54 -9.82 1.62
CA LEU A 298 -23.18 -9.47 2.99
C LEU A 298 -23.75 -8.11 3.43
N GLY A 299 -23.97 -7.22 2.47
CA GLY A 299 -24.53 -5.91 2.76
C GLY A 299 -25.08 -5.23 1.52
N PHE A 300 -26.11 -4.41 1.72
CA PHE A 300 -26.82 -3.69 0.67
C PHE A 300 -27.24 -2.31 1.18
N SER A 301 -27.59 -1.42 0.26
CA SER A 301 -28.26 -0.16 0.53
C SER A 301 -29.45 0.02 -0.42
N GLU A 302 -30.28 1.04 -0.19
CA GLU A 302 -31.41 1.35 -1.09
C GLU A 302 -30.93 1.75 -2.49
N ARG A 303 -29.75 2.38 -2.60
CA ARG A 303 -29.22 2.90 -3.87
C ARG A 303 -28.31 1.89 -4.58
N THR A 304 -27.60 1.08 -3.81
CA THR A 304 -26.72 0.02 -4.33
C THR A 304 -27.06 -1.31 -3.67
N GLY A 305 -27.67 -2.21 -4.43
CA GLY A 305 -28.16 -3.50 -3.91
C GLY A 305 -27.07 -4.50 -3.51
N ILE A 306 -25.81 -4.29 -3.93
CA ILE A 306 -24.67 -5.17 -3.63
C ILE A 306 -23.52 -4.29 -3.17
N GLU A 307 -23.52 -3.92 -1.88
CA GLU A 307 -22.46 -3.13 -1.26
C GLU A 307 -21.30 -4.02 -0.80
N MET A 308 -21.65 -5.21 -0.31
CA MET A 308 -20.68 -6.17 0.20
C MET A 308 -21.09 -7.58 -0.22
N TYR A 309 -20.12 -8.36 -0.68
CA TYR A 309 -20.31 -9.79 -0.91
C TYR A 309 -19.07 -10.58 -0.51
N ALA A 310 -19.25 -11.88 -0.27
CA ALA A 310 -18.17 -12.85 -0.16
C ALA A 310 -18.35 -13.95 -1.19
N VAL A 311 -17.26 -14.64 -1.52
CA VAL A 311 -17.28 -15.90 -2.28
C VAL A 311 -16.42 -16.89 -1.52
N GLY A 312 -17.06 -17.94 -1.00
CA GLY A 312 -16.44 -18.87 -0.06
C GLY A 312 -15.81 -18.14 1.13
N ASP A 313 -14.70 -18.70 1.63
CA ASP A 313 -13.94 -18.10 2.73
C ASP A 313 -12.76 -17.26 2.25
N ASN A 314 -12.50 -17.19 0.94
CA ASN A 314 -11.30 -16.58 0.39
C ASN A 314 -11.54 -15.22 -0.26
N ILE A 315 -12.78 -14.74 -0.37
CA ILE A 315 -13.07 -13.43 -0.97
C ILE A 315 -13.99 -12.62 -0.08
N LEU A 316 -13.61 -11.36 0.14
CA LEU A 316 -14.46 -10.32 0.70
C LEU A 316 -14.36 -9.11 -0.24
N ALA A 317 -15.48 -8.60 -0.69
CA ALA A 317 -15.55 -7.49 -1.61
C ALA A 317 -16.45 -6.40 -1.05
N ILE A 318 -16.00 -5.15 -1.05
CA ILE A 318 -16.67 -3.99 -0.47
C ILE A 318 -16.68 -2.87 -1.50
N GLN A 319 -17.87 -2.36 -1.83
CA GLN A 319 -18.05 -1.28 -2.81
C GLN A 319 -17.52 0.06 -2.26
N GLY A 320 -17.78 0.33 -0.98
CA GLY A 320 -17.26 1.51 -0.28
C GLY A 320 -15.77 1.40 0.09
N HIS A 321 -15.25 2.46 0.71
CA HIS A 321 -13.83 2.72 0.95
C HIS A 321 -13.48 2.71 2.45
N PRO A 322 -13.13 1.56 3.03
CA PRO A 322 -12.71 1.47 4.44
C PRO A 322 -11.38 2.19 4.72
N GLU A 323 -10.57 2.42 3.68
CA GLU A 323 -9.28 3.08 3.74
C GLU A 323 -9.39 4.61 3.83
N PHE A 324 -10.50 5.18 3.37
CA PHE A 324 -10.71 6.63 3.33
C PHE A 324 -10.95 7.24 4.72
N SER A 325 -10.56 8.50 4.84
CA SER A 325 -10.93 9.42 5.91
C SER A 325 -11.80 10.54 5.36
N GLU A 326 -12.47 11.28 6.24
CA GLU A 326 -13.41 12.34 5.84
C GLU A 326 -12.78 13.38 4.92
N ASP A 327 -11.54 13.79 5.22
CA ASP A 327 -10.81 14.79 4.44
C ASP A 327 -10.48 14.30 3.02
N VAL A 328 -10.21 13.00 2.84
CA VAL A 328 -10.01 12.40 1.51
C VAL A 328 -11.32 12.43 0.72
N VAL A 329 -12.46 12.12 1.36
CA VAL A 329 -13.76 12.17 0.68
C VAL A 329 -14.15 13.61 0.34
N ARG A 330 -13.83 14.58 1.19
CA ARG A 330 -14.02 16.01 0.90
C ARG A 330 -13.18 16.46 -0.31
N ASP A 331 -11.89 16.12 -0.35
CA ASP A 331 -11.02 16.39 -1.52
C ASP A 331 -11.59 15.79 -2.80
N ILE A 332 -12.08 14.56 -2.71
CA ILE A 332 -12.72 13.85 -3.83
C ILE A 332 -13.98 14.60 -4.31
N VAL A 333 -14.86 15.01 -3.40
CA VAL A 333 -16.09 15.75 -3.74
C VAL A 333 -15.75 17.06 -4.42
N ASP A 334 -14.81 17.83 -3.85
CA ASP A 334 -14.44 19.14 -4.37
C ASP A 334 -13.73 19.03 -5.74
N THR A 335 -12.84 18.05 -5.90
CA THR A 335 -12.14 17.79 -7.17
C THR A 335 -13.11 17.36 -8.26
N ARG A 336 -14.06 16.47 -7.96
CA ARG A 336 -15.05 16.01 -8.96
C ARG A 336 -16.10 17.06 -9.28
N SER A 337 -16.50 17.88 -8.31
CA SER A 337 -17.38 19.01 -8.55
C SER A 337 -16.70 20.04 -9.48
N SER A 338 -15.45 20.41 -9.16
CA SER A 338 -14.69 21.41 -9.93
C SER A 338 -14.35 20.96 -11.35
N SER A 339 -14.26 19.65 -11.59
CA SER A 339 -14.02 19.08 -12.92
C SER A 339 -15.30 18.78 -13.71
N GLY A 340 -16.49 19.04 -13.14
CA GLY A 340 -17.78 18.75 -13.77
C GLY A 340 -18.15 17.27 -13.82
N VAL A 341 -17.42 16.41 -13.09
CA VAL A 341 -17.73 14.97 -12.98
C VAL A 341 -18.96 14.74 -12.11
N LEU A 342 -19.12 15.53 -11.04
CA LEU A 342 -20.35 15.60 -10.25
C LEU A 342 -21.14 16.84 -10.65
N ASN A 343 -22.44 16.69 -10.84
CA ASN A 343 -23.34 17.84 -10.97
C ASN A 343 -23.64 18.49 -9.60
N ASP A 344 -24.33 19.63 -9.59
CA ASP A 344 -24.62 20.39 -8.37
C ASP A 344 -25.45 19.60 -7.36
N ALA A 345 -26.42 18.80 -7.83
CA ALA A 345 -27.26 17.98 -6.97
C ALA A 345 -26.47 16.83 -6.34
N GLU A 346 -25.64 16.13 -7.12
CA GLU A 346 -24.74 15.08 -6.63
C GLU A 346 -23.72 15.65 -5.64
N THR A 347 -23.14 16.81 -5.94
CA THR A 347 -22.18 17.50 -5.06
C THR A 347 -22.84 17.89 -3.73
N LYS A 348 -24.04 18.46 -3.78
CA LYS A 348 -24.80 18.84 -2.58
C LYS A 348 -25.11 17.62 -1.73
N THR A 349 -25.62 16.54 -2.32
CA THR A 349 -25.91 15.29 -1.62
C THR A 349 -24.66 14.72 -0.95
N ALA A 350 -23.53 14.67 -1.67
CA ALA A 350 -22.28 14.19 -1.09
C ALA A 350 -21.83 15.01 0.13
N ARG A 351 -21.92 16.34 0.04
CA ARG A 351 -21.60 17.24 1.17
C ARG A 351 -22.54 17.12 2.34
N ASP A 352 -23.83 16.86 2.09
CA ASP A 352 -24.83 16.73 3.15
C ASP A 352 -24.66 15.41 3.92
N THR A 353 -24.42 14.29 3.23
CA THR A 353 -24.17 13.00 3.91
C THR A 353 -22.94 13.01 4.83
N LEU A 354 -21.91 13.79 4.48
CA LEU A 354 -20.73 13.99 5.33
C LEU A 354 -21.04 14.71 6.66
N LYS A 355 -22.18 15.39 6.79
CA LYS A 355 -22.60 16.08 8.02
C LYS A 355 -23.40 15.18 8.96
N GLU A 356 -23.89 14.03 8.49
CA GLU A 356 -24.83 13.17 9.22
C GLU A 356 -24.15 12.31 10.32
N GLY A 357 -22.85 12.50 10.54
CA GLY A 357 -22.10 11.91 11.66
C GLY A 357 -20.96 10.99 11.21
N PRO A 358 -20.32 10.28 12.16
CA PRO A 358 -19.11 9.53 11.91
C PRO A 358 -19.35 8.28 11.04
N HIS A 359 -18.33 7.92 10.28
CA HIS A 359 -18.23 6.68 9.51
C HIS A 359 -17.70 5.55 10.41
N ASP A 360 -18.12 4.32 10.16
CA ASP A 360 -17.80 3.15 10.98
C ASP A 360 -16.45 2.52 10.58
N ARG A 361 -15.41 3.34 10.47
CA ARG A 361 -14.08 2.93 9.99
C ARG A 361 -13.48 1.81 10.82
N GLU A 362 -13.59 1.90 12.13
CA GLU A 362 -12.97 0.95 13.06
C GLU A 362 -13.60 -0.43 12.93
N ILE A 363 -14.92 -0.48 12.72
CA ILE A 363 -15.66 -1.73 12.47
C ILE A 363 -15.22 -2.33 11.13
N LEU A 364 -15.16 -1.51 10.07
CA LEU A 364 -14.70 -1.96 8.75
C LEU A 364 -13.25 -2.41 8.75
N GLN A 365 -12.38 -1.68 9.44
CA GLN A 365 -10.97 -2.04 9.62
C GLN A 365 -10.87 -3.40 10.30
N ARG A 366 -11.62 -3.62 11.39
CA ARG A 366 -11.64 -4.91 12.09
C ARG A 366 -12.11 -6.03 11.16
N ILE A 367 -13.22 -5.84 10.45
CA ILE A 367 -13.77 -6.81 9.49
C ILE A 367 -12.72 -7.18 8.44
N CYS A 368 -12.15 -6.17 7.75
CA CYS A 368 -11.19 -6.37 6.68
C CYS A 368 -9.92 -7.07 7.18
N LYS A 369 -9.42 -6.65 8.35
CA LYS A 369 -8.20 -7.20 8.95
C LYS A 369 -8.40 -8.65 9.42
N LEU A 370 -9.51 -8.93 10.11
CA LEU A 370 -9.85 -10.30 10.55
C LEU A 370 -10.11 -11.22 9.37
N PHE A 371 -10.76 -10.74 8.30
CA PHE A 371 -10.93 -11.52 7.08
C PHE A 371 -9.59 -11.86 6.43
N LEU A 372 -8.76 -10.83 6.17
CA LEU A 372 -7.54 -10.97 5.38
C LEU A 372 -6.48 -11.81 6.12
N LYS A 373 -6.42 -11.69 7.45
CA LYS A 373 -5.43 -12.38 8.30
C LYS A 373 -5.99 -13.61 9.03
N GLY A 374 -7.27 -13.88 8.89
CA GLY A 374 -7.91 -15.05 9.48
C GLY A 374 -7.32 -16.33 8.87
N ARG A 375 -6.98 -17.30 9.73
CA ARG A 375 -6.52 -18.62 9.29
C ARG A 375 -7.58 -19.26 8.38
N ARG A 376 -7.14 -20.03 7.39
CA ARG A 376 -8.03 -20.90 6.61
C ARG A 376 -8.62 -21.92 7.61
N VAL A 377 -9.94 -21.96 7.69
CA VAL A 377 -10.66 -22.95 8.50
C VAL A 377 -10.69 -24.27 7.76
#